data_AF-A0A849QDR5-F1
#
_entry.id   AF-A0A849QDR5-F1
#
_cell.length_a   1.000
_cell.length_b   1.000
_cell.length_c   1.000
_cell.angle_alpha   90.00
_cell.angle_beta   90.00
_cell.angle_gamma   90.00
#
_symmetry.space_group_name_H-M   'P 1'
#
loop_
_entity.id
_entity.type
_entity.pdbx_description
1 polymer ?
#
loop_
_entity_poly.entity_id
_entity_poly.type
_entity_poly.pdbx_seq_one_letter_code
_entity_poly.pdbx_strand_id
1 'polypeptide(L)'
;MENPQIRALLEIRKDLKDQLEEIRKRAEKIEEMIGDLDSVIGMGSFSSADAVLGGQDTTAKDMAEAEDSDVPEEPKSIVVLNKTRDLELGTMEVIGPDVTILPTEHALYDIKRGAFARFFVERILGQFQREDRQRVENGELEWSEAFDFEVHAEDGILLQLVIKNFGSSSRLEEIQRTLRWALEKTYRAK
;
A
#
# COMPACT_ATOMS: atom_id res chain seq x y z
N MET A 1 30.84 -43.11 -11.01
CA MET A 1 30.68 -41.95 -11.92
C MET A 1 29.94 -40.89 -11.13
N GLU A 2 30.61 -39.76 -10.82
CA GLU A 2 29.93 -38.63 -10.17
C GLU A 2 28.88 -38.09 -11.12
N ASN A 3 27.62 -38.10 -10.70
CA ASN A 3 26.53 -37.64 -11.54
C ASN A 3 26.64 -36.10 -11.67
N PRO A 4 26.93 -35.55 -12.86
CA PRO A 4 27.17 -34.12 -13.05
C PRO A 4 25.98 -33.25 -12.62
N GLN A 5 24.77 -33.83 -12.62
CA GLN A 5 23.56 -33.16 -12.13
C GLN A 5 23.59 -32.90 -10.62
N ILE A 6 24.22 -33.77 -9.83
CA ILE A 6 24.31 -33.61 -8.38
C ILE A 6 25.23 -32.43 -8.02
N ARG A 7 26.34 -32.24 -8.76
CA ARG A 7 27.23 -31.09 -8.56
C ARG A 7 26.54 -29.77 -8.88
N ALA A 8 25.84 -29.69 -10.00
CA ALA A 8 25.07 -28.51 -10.38
C ALA A 8 23.98 -28.15 -9.33
N LEU A 9 23.28 -29.16 -8.79
CA LEU A 9 22.27 -28.94 -7.74
C LEU A 9 22.89 -28.47 -6.41
N LEU A 10 24.10 -28.91 -6.08
CA LEU A 10 24.82 -28.45 -4.89
C LEU A 10 25.31 -27.01 -5.05
N GLU A 11 25.74 -26.61 -6.25
CA GLU A 11 26.12 -25.22 -6.55
C GLU A 11 24.90 -24.29 -6.48
N ILE A 12 23.77 -24.67 -7.08
CA ILE A 12 22.51 -23.90 -6.98
C ILE A 12 22.05 -23.80 -5.52
N ARG A 13 22.11 -24.88 -4.75
CA ARG A 13 21.77 -24.86 -3.32
C ARG A 13 22.67 -23.87 -2.56
N LYS A 14 23.95 -23.81 -2.89
CA LYS A 14 24.89 -22.90 -2.26
C LYS A 14 24.54 -21.44 -2.61
N ASP A 15 24.36 -21.15 -3.90
CA ASP A 15 24.01 -19.82 -4.38
C ASP A 15 22.70 -19.29 -3.75
N LEU A 16 21.67 -20.13 -3.68
CA LEU A 16 20.40 -19.78 -3.03
C LEU A 16 20.56 -19.52 -1.53
N LYS A 17 21.47 -20.22 -0.84
CA LYS A 17 21.76 -19.97 0.58
C LYS A 17 22.50 -18.64 0.76
N ASP A 18 23.47 -18.36 -0.10
CA ASP A 18 24.23 -17.12 -0.05
C ASP A 18 23.30 -15.91 -0.31
N GLN A 19 22.38 -16.02 -1.29
CA GLN A 19 21.33 -15.02 -1.52
C GLN A 19 20.39 -14.85 -0.33
N LEU A 20 19.97 -15.95 0.30
CA LEU A 20 19.11 -15.90 1.49
C LEU A 20 19.77 -15.18 2.65
N GLU A 21 21.08 -15.40 2.86
CA GLU A 21 21.85 -14.76 3.93
C GLU A 21 21.99 -13.25 3.67
N GLU A 22 22.30 -12.85 2.43
CA GLU A 22 22.40 -11.43 2.05
C GLU A 22 21.06 -10.70 2.23
N ILE A 23 19.95 -11.32 1.82
CA ILE A 23 18.60 -10.75 2.00
C ILE A 23 18.29 -10.58 3.49
N ARG A 24 18.59 -11.59 4.32
CA ARG A 24 18.37 -11.50 5.78
C ARG A 24 19.17 -10.37 6.42
N LYS A 25 20.44 -10.24 6.03
CA LYS A 25 21.30 -9.15 6.52
C LYS A 25 20.77 -7.77 6.11
N ARG A 26 20.23 -7.66 4.90
CA ARG A 26 19.58 -6.42 4.45
C ARG A 26 18.32 -6.12 5.26
N ALA A 27 17.52 -7.14 5.59
CA ALA A 27 16.33 -6.98 6.42
C ALA A 27 16.69 -6.48 7.82
N GLU A 28 17.68 -7.10 8.47
CA GLU A 28 18.17 -6.70 9.80
C GLU A 28 18.62 -5.23 9.82
N LYS A 29 19.34 -4.79 8.78
CA LYS A 29 19.76 -3.39 8.65
C LYS A 29 18.57 -2.42 8.50
N ILE A 30 17.52 -2.82 7.79
CA ILE A 30 16.32 -2.00 7.63
C ILE A 30 15.57 -1.89 8.97
N GLU A 31 15.45 -3.00 9.72
CA GLU A 31 14.85 -3.01 11.05
C GLU A 31 15.62 -2.12 12.04
N GLU A 32 16.96 -2.12 11.98
CA GLU A 32 17.81 -1.21 12.76
C GLU A 32 17.50 0.27 12.44
N MET A 33 17.42 0.62 11.15
CA MET A 33 17.07 1.98 10.73
C MET A 33 15.67 2.41 11.19
N ILE A 34 14.70 1.49 11.21
CA ILE A 34 13.35 1.76 11.74
C ILE A 34 13.44 2.03 13.24
N GLY A 35 14.19 1.22 14.00
CA GLY A 35 14.37 1.45 15.44
C GLY A 35 15.04 2.78 15.77
N ASP A 36 16.02 3.20 14.97
CA ASP A 36 16.64 4.52 15.10
C ASP A 36 15.63 5.65 14.87
N LEU A 37 14.77 5.52 13.85
CA LEU A 37 13.70 6.48 13.57
C LEU A 37 12.68 6.55 14.72
N ASP A 38 12.24 5.40 15.23
CA ASP A 38 11.29 5.32 16.36
C ASP A 38 11.87 5.98 17.62
N SER A 39 13.17 5.82 17.88
CA SER A 39 13.83 6.50 18.99
C SER A 39 13.84 8.01 18.81
N VAL A 40 14.03 8.52 17.58
CA VAL A 40 14.00 9.96 17.27
C VAL A 40 12.59 10.52 17.42
N ILE A 41 11.58 9.81 16.91
CA ILE A 41 10.17 10.18 17.06
C ILE A 41 9.80 10.21 18.55
N GLY A 42 10.16 9.17 19.32
CA GLY A 42 9.94 9.12 20.75
C GLY A 42 10.57 10.30 21.50
N MET A 43 11.82 10.67 21.19
CA MET A 43 12.48 11.83 21.81
C MET A 43 11.84 13.18 21.42
N GLY A 44 11.28 13.29 20.21
CA GLY A 44 10.55 14.48 19.76
C GLY A 44 9.21 14.67 20.47
N SER A 45 8.46 13.58 20.70
CA SER A 45 7.14 13.62 21.35
C SER A 45 7.21 13.95 22.84
N PHE A 46 8.29 13.58 23.56
CA PHE A 46 8.41 13.88 25.01
C PHE A 46 8.70 15.35 25.36
N SER A 47 9.15 16.18 24.42
CA SER A 47 9.49 17.59 24.72
C SER A 47 8.35 18.59 24.43
N SER A 48 7.23 18.17 23.83
CA SER A 48 6.14 19.08 23.42
C SER A 48 4.98 19.16 24.43
N ALA A 49 4.88 18.22 25.38
CA ALA A 49 3.71 18.11 26.26
C ALA A 49 3.74 19.01 27.51
N ASP A 50 4.90 19.48 27.98
CA ASP A 50 4.99 20.15 29.31
C ASP A 50 4.83 21.69 29.27
N ALA A 51 4.70 22.31 28.09
CA ALA A 51 4.78 23.77 27.96
C ALA A 51 3.46 24.52 27.69
N VAL A 52 2.30 23.85 27.61
CA VAL A 52 1.05 24.54 27.21
C VAL A 52 -0.11 24.19 28.13
N LEU A 53 -0.06 24.67 29.38
CA LEU A 53 -1.24 24.82 30.23
C LEU A 53 -1.29 26.23 30.82
N GLY A 54 -1.83 27.17 30.03
CA GLY A 54 -2.16 28.50 30.53
C GLY A 54 -2.63 29.46 29.44
N GLY A 55 -3.96 29.61 29.31
CA GLY A 55 -4.56 30.78 28.65
C GLY A 55 -5.55 30.45 27.54
N GLN A 56 -6.81 30.85 27.76
CA GLN A 56 -7.97 30.67 26.88
C GLN A 56 -7.97 31.63 25.68
N ASP A 57 -8.75 31.23 24.68
CA ASP A 57 -9.43 32.02 23.63
C ASP A 57 -8.58 32.79 22.60
N THR A 58 -8.51 32.27 21.37
CA THR A 58 -9.22 32.81 20.18
C THR A 58 -8.82 32.08 18.88
N THR A 59 -9.85 31.81 18.08
CA THR A 59 -9.91 31.51 16.63
C THR A 59 -8.63 31.28 15.80
N ALA A 60 -8.73 30.15 15.08
CA ALA A 60 -8.28 29.90 13.72
C ALA A 60 -6.79 29.55 13.46
N LYS A 61 -6.65 28.29 13.04
CA LYS A 61 -5.78 27.78 11.98
C LYS A 61 -4.37 27.33 12.39
N ASP A 62 -4.02 26.21 11.75
CA ASP A 62 -2.71 25.58 11.60
C ASP A 62 -2.27 24.51 12.62
N MET A 63 -2.39 23.27 12.12
CA MET A 63 -1.38 22.20 12.07
C MET A 63 -1.04 21.40 13.33
N ALA A 64 -0.71 20.13 13.04
CA ALA A 64 -0.30 19.00 13.89
C ALA A 64 -1.48 18.26 14.54
N GLU A 65 -1.94 17.11 14.07
CA GLU A 65 -1.22 15.96 13.45
C GLU A 65 0.02 15.57 14.26
N ALA A 66 -0.22 15.05 15.44
CA ALA A 66 0.21 13.72 15.85
C ALA A 66 -0.26 13.52 17.29
N GLU A 67 -1.01 12.44 17.52
CA GLU A 67 -0.73 11.40 18.52
C GLU A 67 -2.04 10.65 18.77
N ASP A 68 -2.01 9.38 18.39
CA ASP A 68 -2.72 8.29 19.03
C ASP A 68 -4.17 8.55 19.45
N SER A 69 -5.09 8.18 18.57
CA SER A 69 -6.40 7.72 18.99
C SER A 69 -6.58 6.31 18.47
N ASP A 70 -6.18 5.36 19.32
CA ASP A 70 -6.74 4.01 19.48
C ASP A 70 -8.28 4.07 19.68
N VAL A 71 -8.95 4.62 18.67
CA VAL A 71 -10.37 4.47 18.42
C VAL A 71 -10.40 3.67 17.13
N PRO A 72 -11.03 2.49 17.08
CA PRO A 72 -11.21 1.79 15.82
C PRO A 72 -11.95 2.76 14.89
N GLU A 73 -11.24 3.38 13.94
CA GLU A 73 -11.89 3.99 12.80
C GLU A 73 -12.69 2.86 12.19
N GLU A 74 -14.02 2.93 12.30
CA GLU A 74 -14.88 1.90 11.73
C GLU A 74 -14.45 1.72 10.28
N PRO A 75 -13.89 0.55 9.91
CA PRO A 75 -13.37 0.35 8.57
C PRO A 75 -14.54 0.59 7.63
N LYS A 76 -14.44 1.63 6.79
CA LYS A 76 -15.48 1.92 5.81
C LYS A 76 -15.31 0.90 4.70
N SER A 77 -15.94 -0.26 4.90
CA SER A 77 -16.00 -1.32 3.91
C SER A 77 -16.99 -0.92 2.81
N ILE A 78 -16.46 -0.53 1.66
CA ILE A 78 -17.21 -0.20 0.46
C ILE A 78 -17.23 -1.43 -0.43
N VAL A 79 -18.41 -2.07 -0.55
CA VAL A 79 -18.59 -3.20 -1.47
C VAL A 79 -18.57 -2.69 -2.92
N VAL A 80 -17.64 -3.20 -3.71
CA VAL A 80 -17.47 -2.88 -5.13
C VAL A 80 -18.36 -3.80 -5.95
N LEU A 81 -19.55 -3.30 -6.27
CA LEU A 81 -20.54 -3.99 -7.11
C LEU A 81 -20.29 -3.76 -8.61
N ASN A 82 -20.78 -4.65 -9.47
CA ASN A 82 -20.80 -4.43 -10.93
C ASN A 82 -21.85 -3.35 -11.31
N LYS A 83 -21.82 -2.86 -12.56
CA LYS A 83 -22.70 -1.84 -13.15
C LYS A 83 -24.20 -2.14 -13.01
N THR A 84 -24.58 -3.42 -13.02
CA THR A 84 -25.96 -3.88 -12.80
C THR A 84 -26.31 -4.03 -11.32
N ARG A 85 -25.33 -3.90 -10.41
CA ARG A 85 -25.42 -4.16 -8.96
C ARG A 85 -25.80 -5.59 -8.57
N ASP A 86 -25.83 -6.52 -9.52
CA ASP A 86 -26.16 -7.94 -9.32
C ASP A 86 -24.95 -8.83 -9.01
N LEU A 87 -23.72 -8.29 -9.06
CA LEU A 87 -22.49 -9.07 -8.89
C LEU A 87 -21.49 -8.31 -8.03
N GLU A 88 -21.06 -8.92 -6.93
CA GLU A 88 -19.97 -8.43 -6.08
C GLU A 88 -18.63 -8.76 -6.73
N LEU A 89 -17.80 -7.74 -6.95
CA LEU A 89 -16.47 -7.87 -7.56
C LEU A 89 -15.36 -7.86 -6.50
N GLY A 90 -15.63 -7.27 -5.33
CA GLY A 90 -14.71 -7.24 -4.22
C GLY A 90 -15.15 -6.25 -3.15
N THR A 91 -14.44 -6.25 -2.04
CA THR A 91 -14.60 -5.31 -0.94
C THR A 91 -13.42 -4.36 -0.91
N MET A 92 -13.69 -3.07 -0.83
CA MET A 92 -12.69 -2.04 -0.63
C MET A 92 -12.81 -1.52 0.79
N GLU A 93 -11.83 -1.78 1.63
CA GLU A 93 -11.76 -1.30 3.00
C GLU A 93 -10.92 -0.03 3.03
N VAL A 94 -11.53 1.07 3.46
CA VAL A 94 -10.84 2.35 3.66
C VAL A 94 -10.59 2.52 5.15
N ILE A 95 -9.32 2.68 5.51
CA ILE A 95 -8.84 2.89 6.88
C ILE A 95 -7.94 4.12 6.84
N GLY A 96 -8.41 5.26 7.38
CA GLY A 96 -7.72 6.53 7.28
C GLY A 96 -7.34 6.91 5.84
N PRO A 97 -6.04 7.13 5.54
CA PRO A 97 -5.52 7.45 4.21
C PRO A 97 -5.23 6.22 3.35
N ASP A 98 -5.45 5.01 3.87
CA ASP A 98 -5.12 3.76 3.22
C ASP A 98 -6.36 3.03 2.72
N VAL A 99 -6.21 2.35 1.58
CA VAL A 99 -7.28 1.64 0.91
C VAL A 99 -6.82 0.22 0.61
N THR A 100 -7.47 -0.75 1.21
CA THR A 100 -7.22 -2.16 0.91
C THR A 100 -8.36 -2.71 0.06
N ILE A 101 -8.03 -3.36 -1.04
CA ILE A 101 -8.98 -3.96 -1.96
C ILE A 101 -8.81 -5.47 -1.92
N LEU A 102 -9.86 -6.16 -1.48
CA LEU A 102 -9.95 -7.62 -1.45
C LEU A 102 -10.96 -8.09 -2.52
N PRO A 103 -10.52 -8.87 -3.52
CA PRO A 103 -11.42 -9.50 -4.47
C PRO A 103 -12.29 -10.58 -3.81
N THR A 104 -13.50 -10.79 -4.34
CA THR A 104 -14.44 -11.81 -3.83
C THR A 104 -13.96 -13.23 -4.14
N GLU A 105 -14.20 -14.19 -3.24
CA GLU A 105 -13.75 -15.59 -3.37
C GLU A 105 -14.25 -16.34 -4.63
N HIS A 106 -15.35 -15.88 -5.23
CA HIS A 106 -15.95 -16.43 -6.44
C HIS A 106 -15.41 -15.81 -7.75
N ALA A 107 -14.61 -14.74 -7.66
CA ALA A 107 -14.08 -14.02 -8.81
C ALA A 107 -12.56 -14.21 -8.91
N LEU A 108 -12.09 -14.68 -10.07
CA LEU A 108 -10.66 -14.78 -10.35
C LEU A 108 -10.24 -13.63 -11.26
N TYR A 109 -9.32 -12.79 -10.77
CA TYR A 109 -8.78 -11.66 -11.52
C TYR A 109 -7.35 -11.96 -11.96
N ASP A 110 -7.16 -12.38 -13.22
CA ASP A 110 -5.83 -12.54 -13.81
C ASP A 110 -5.21 -11.17 -14.11
N ILE A 111 -4.26 -10.76 -13.28
CA ILE A 111 -3.56 -9.49 -13.41
C ILE A 111 -2.35 -9.56 -14.33
N LYS A 112 -1.82 -10.76 -14.63
CA LYS A 112 -0.67 -10.92 -15.54
C LYS A 112 -1.07 -10.67 -16.99
N ARG A 113 -2.31 -10.96 -17.36
CA ARG A 113 -2.81 -10.80 -18.74
C ARG A 113 -4.17 -10.11 -18.74
N GLY A 114 -4.20 -8.80 -18.50
CA GLY A 114 -5.47 -8.09 -18.44
C GLY A 114 -5.39 -6.58 -18.61
N ALA A 115 -6.59 -5.99 -18.81
CA ALA A 115 -6.78 -4.56 -18.74
C ALA A 115 -6.44 -4.00 -17.35
N PHE A 116 -6.48 -4.84 -16.30
CA PHE A 116 -6.15 -4.46 -14.93
C PHE A 116 -4.73 -3.88 -14.78
N ALA A 117 -3.67 -4.63 -15.09
CA ALA A 117 -2.30 -4.13 -14.89
C ALA A 117 -2.00 -2.88 -15.75
N ARG A 118 -2.36 -2.89 -17.04
CA ARG A 118 -2.06 -1.75 -17.92
C ARG A 118 -2.90 -0.52 -17.63
N PHE A 119 -4.18 -0.69 -17.32
CA PHE A 119 -5.09 0.46 -17.20
C PHE A 119 -5.24 0.94 -15.76
N PHE A 120 -5.35 0.03 -14.81
CA PHE A 120 -5.50 0.42 -13.42
C PHE A 120 -4.14 0.71 -12.78
N VAL A 121 -3.19 -0.23 -12.87
CA VAL A 121 -1.88 -0.07 -12.22
C VAL A 121 -1.01 0.97 -12.92
N GLU A 122 -0.71 0.83 -14.21
CA GLU A 122 0.21 1.76 -14.88
C GLU A 122 -0.39 3.15 -15.12
N ARG A 123 -1.68 3.20 -15.50
CA ARG A 123 -2.31 4.45 -15.94
C ARG A 123 -2.96 5.24 -14.81
N ILE A 124 -3.68 4.61 -13.87
CA ILE A 124 -4.27 5.35 -12.73
C ILE A 124 -3.28 5.44 -11.58
N LEU A 125 -2.91 4.31 -10.97
CA LEU A 125 -2.03 4.31 -9.79
C LEU A 125 -0.66 4.91 -10.13
N GLY A 126 -0.11 4.56 -11.29
CA GLY A 126 1.14 5.12 -11.78
C GLY A 126 1.05 6.61 -12.15
N GLN A 127 -0.11 7.14 -12.50
CA GLN A 127 -0.26 8.60 -12.69
C GLN A 127 -0.16 9.32 -11.35
N PHE A 128 -0.90 8.87 -10.33
CA PHE A 128 -0.83 9.48 -9.00
C PHE A 128 0.54 9.36 -8.37
N GLN A 129 1.21 8.22 -8.52
CA GLN A 129 2.58 8.04 -8.04
C GLN A 129 3.57 9.01 -8.72
N ARG A 130 3.39 9.31 -10.02
CA ARG A 130 4.24 10.29 -10.73
C ARG A 130 3.95 11.72 -10.31
N GLU A 131 2.69 12.08 -10.17
CA GLU A 131 2.28 13.41 -9.69
C GLU A 131 2.84 13.68 -8.29
N ASP A 132 2.69 12.72 -7.37
CA ASP A 132 3.17 12.89 -6.00
C ASP A 132 4.69 12.87 -5.93
N ARG A 133 5.38 11.99 -6.69
CA ARG A 133 6.85 12.03 -6.78
C ARG A 133 7.35 13.40 -7.23
N GLN A 134 6.69 14.02 -8.20
CA GLN A 134 7.08 15.35 -8.67
C GLN A 134 6.85 16.43 -7.60
N ARG A 135 5.79 16.31 -6.80
CA ARG A 135 5.53 17.20 -5.67
C ARG A 135 6.54 17.02 -4.53
N VAL A 136 6.96 15.78 -4.27
CA VAL A 136 8.02 15.47 -3.32
C VAL A 136 9.36 16.05 -3.78
N GLU A 137 9.71 15.89 -5.07
CA GLU A 137 10.92 16.50 -5.65
C GLU A 137 10.90 18.04 -5.54
N ASN A 138 9.73 18.65 -5.62
CA ASN A 138 9.54 20.09 -5.44
C ASN A 138 9.52 20.53 -3.96
N GLY A 139 9.55 19.60 -3.01
CA GLY A 139 9.46 19.88 -1.57
C GLY A 139 8.08 20.30 -1.08
N GLU A 140 7.03 20.03 -1.87
CA GLU A 140 5.64 20.32 -1.51
C GLU A 140 4.96 19.19 -0.73
N LEU A 141 5.60 18.02 -0.66
CA LEU A 141 5.07 16.80 -0.08
C LEU A 141 6.23 15.97 0.52
N GLU A 142 6.03 15.33 1.67
CA GLU A 142 7.01 14.38 2.22
C GLU A 142 6.95 13.03 1.50
N TRP A 143 8.05 12.26 1.52
CA TRP A 143 8.07 10.90 0.96
C TRP A 143 7.11 9.95 1.69
N SER A 144 6.90 10.15 3.00
CA SER A 144 5.92 9.42 3.80
C SER A 144 4.48 9.73 3.40
N GLU A 145 4.25 10.91 2.83
CA GLU A 145 2.94 11.36 2.38
C GLU A 145 2.68 11.09 0.89
N ALA A 146 3.64 10.48 0.19
CA ALA A 146 3.50 10.19 -1.22
C ALA A 146 2.55 9.02 -1.46
N PHE A 147 1.71 9.14 -2.49
CA PHE A 147 0.89 8.04 -2.97
C PHE A 147 1.75 6.81 -3.31
N ASP A 148 1.43 5.67 -2.70
CA ASP A 148 2.07 4.40 -2.98
C ASP A 148 1.06 3.26 -3.07
N PHE A 149 1.44 2.15 -3.70
CA PHE A 149 0.56 1.00 -3.82
C PHE A 149 1.34 -0.31 -3.95
N GLU A 150 0.76 -1.37 -3.41
CA GLU A 150 1.31 -2.72 -3.41
C GLU A 150 0.27 -3.71 -3.93
N VAL A 151 0.65 -4.43 -5.00
CA VAL A 151 -0.20 -5.43 -5.64
C VAL A 151 0.28 -6.82 -5.22
N HIS A 152 -0.50 -7.50 -4.37
CA HIS A 152 -0.27 -8.89 -4.01
C HIS A 152 -1.03 -9.82 -4.94
N ALA A 153 -0.29 -10.70 -5.62
CA ALA A 153 -0.87 -11.69 -6.51
C ALA A 153 -0.13 -13.02 -6.43
N GLU A 154 -0.89 -14.10 -6.51
CA GLU A 154 -0.39 -15.47 -6.49
C GLU A 154 -0.74 -16.16 -7.80
N ASP A 155 0.27 -16.75 -8.44
CA ASP A 155 0.18 -17.34 -9.79
C ASP A 155 -0.37 -16.41 -10.90
N GLY A 156 -0.49 -15.12 -10.63
CA GLY A 156 -1.06 -14.12 -11.55
C GLY A 156 -2.53 -13.77 -11.27
N ILE A 157 -3.11 -14.34 -10.22
CA ILE A 157 -4.43 -13.99 -9.70
C ILE A 157 -4.26 -12.94 -8.59
N LEU A 158 -5.01 -11.85 -8.66
CA LEU A 158 -5.02 -10.83 -7.60
C LEU A 158 -5.50 -11.44 -6.29
N LEU A 159 -4.69 -11.34 -5.23
CA LEU A 159 -5.09 -11.69 -3.87
C LEU A 159 -5.52 -10.46 -3.08
N GLN A 160 -4.71 -9.39 -3.14
CA GLN A 160 -4.95 -8.17 -2.40
C GLN A 160 -4.25 -7.00 -3.10
N LEU A 161 -4.85 -5.82 -3.03
CA LEU A 161 -4.20 -4.59 -3.43
C LEU A 161 -4.28 -3.60 -2.27
N VAL A 162 -3.13 -3.11 -1.81
CA VAL A 162 -3.04 -2.10 -0.78
C VAL A 162 -2.62 -0.80 -1.46
N ILE A 163 -3.39 0.26 -1.27
CA ILE A 163 -3.05 1.61 -1.70
C ILE A 163 -2.79 2.40 -0.42
N LYS A 164 -1.63 3.03 -0.34
CA LYS A 164 -1.24 3.87 0.78
C LYS A 164 -1.33 5.32 0.38
N ASN A 165 -1.89 6.12 1.27
CA ASN A 165 -2.07 7.55 1.09
C ASN A 165 -2.74 7.95 -0.23
N PHE A 166 -4.04 7.68 -0.36
CA PHE A 166 -4.81 8.14 -1.53
C PHE A 166 -4.93 9.68 -1.63
N GLY A 167 -4.60 10.40 -0.56
CA GLY A 167 -4.59 11.85 -0.46
C GLY A 167 -6.00 12.45 -0.39
N SER A 168 -6.66 12.61 -1.54
CA SER A 168 -7.94 13.34 -1.64
C SER A 168 -9.13 12.44 -1.95
N SER A 169 -10.30 12.81 -1.44
CA SER A 169 -11.56 12.09 -1.70
C SER A 169 -11.88 11.95 -3.20
N SER A 170 -11.49 12.93 -4.02
CA SER A 170 -11.61 12.84 -5.48
C SER A 170 -10.74 11.73 -6.08
N ARG A 171 -9.50 11.54 -5.59
CA ARG A 171 -8.63 10.43 -6.00
C ARG A 171 -9.24 9.09 -5.58
N LEU A 172 -9.82 9.00 -4.39
CA LEU A 172 -10.52 7.80 -3.92
C LEU A 172 -11.70 7.42 -4.83
N GLU A 173 -12.55 8.38 -5.20
CA GLU A 173 -13.66 8.15 -6.12
C GLU A 173 -13.19 7.67 -7.51
N GLU A 174 -12.08 8.23 -8.00
CA GLU A 174 -11.49 7.84 -9.28
C GLU A 174 -10.88 6.43 -9.23
N ILE A 175 -10.18 6.10 -8.15
CA ILE A 175 -9.68 4.75 -7.86
C ILE A 175 -10.87 3.78 -7.83
N GLN A 176 -11.92 4.08 -7.07
CA GLN A 176 -13.09 3.22 -6.96
C GLN A 176 -13.78 3.00 -8.31
N ARG A 177 -13.95 4.06 -9.10
CA ARG A 177 -14.57 4.00 -10.43
C ARG A 177 -13.74 3.16 -11.40
N THR A 178 -12.42 3.36 -11.40
CA THR A 178 -11.55 2.65 -12.32
C THR A 178 -11.32 1.21 -11.90
N LEU A 179 -11.21 0.95 -10.61
CA LEU A 179 -11.16 -0.39 -10.05
C LEU A 179 -12.38 -1.20 -10.50
N ARG A 180 -13.58 -0.65 -10.34
CA ARG A 180 -14.82 -1.29 -10.81
C ARG A 180 -14.73 -1.67 -12.28
N TRP A 181 -14.30 -0.74 -13.14
CA TRP A 181 -14.14 -1.00 -14.57
C TRP A 181 -13.08 -2.09 -14.86
N ALA A 182 -11.95 -2.05 -14.16
CA ALA A 182 -10.85 -2.98 -14.34
C ALA A 182 -11.25 -4.40 -13.91
N LEU A 183 -11.94 -4.52 -12.78
CA LEU A 183 -12.50 -5.78 -12.29
C LEU A 183 -13.59 -6.29 -13.23
N GLU A 184 -14.50 -5.44 -13.72
CA GLU A 184 -15.55 -5.85 -14.68
C GLU A 184 -14.95 -6.40 -15.99
N LYS A 185 -13.87 -5.78 -16.49
CA LYS A 185 -13.19 -6.23 -17.71
C LYS A 185 -12.33 -7.48 -17.54
N THR A 186 -11.83 -7.70 -16.33
CA THR A 186 -10.94 -8.82 -16.00
C THR A 186 -11.69 -9.96 -15.33
N TYR A 187 -12.98 -9.75 -15.02
CA TYR A 187 -13.83 -10.73 -14.37
C TYR A 187 -13.89 -12.02 -15.18
N ARG A 188 -13.43 -13.10 -14.54
CA ARG A 188 -13.72 -14.47 -14.95
C ARG A 188 -14.38 -15.17 -13.78
N ALA A 189 -15.51 -15.82 -14.06
CA ALA A 189 -16.13 -16.73 -13.11
C ALA A 189 -15.19 -17.91 -12.87
N LYS A 190 -15.05 -18.30 -11.60
CA LYS A 190 -14.32 -19.48 -11.16
C LYS A 190 -14.99 -20.78 -11.62
#